data_AF-A0A0A7A498-F1
#
_entry.id   AF-A0A0A7A498-F1
#
_cell.length_a   1.000
_cell.length_b   1.000
_cell.length_c   1.000
_cell.angle_alpha   90.00
_cell.angle_beta   90.00
_cell.angle_gamma   90.00
#
_symmetry.space_group_name_H-M   'P 1'
#
loop_
_entity.id
_entity.type
_entity.pdbx_description
1 polymer ?
#
loop_
_entity_poly.entity_id
_entity_poly.type
_entity_poly.pdbx_seq_one_letter_code
_entity_poly.pdbx_strand_id
1 'polypeptide(L)'
;MWRNNRVRWWIKPARMNRQAKGTRFLWQHSDKWMTESRQEKLIWLRAQMKLTSLCWALKELAKDIWSRPWSEERRNDWQRWLSLAANSDVPMMKNVAKTIGKRLYGILNTMRHGVSNGNAEALNSKIRLLRIKAKGYRNRERFKLGVMFHYGKLNMAF
;
A
#
# COMPACT_ATOMS: atom_id res chain seq x y z
N MET A 1 5.08 6.81 0.87
CA MET A 1 4.15 5.72 1.24
C MET A 1 4.10 4.56 0.23
N TRP A 2 4.40 4.78 -1.06
CA TRP A 2 4.31 3.75 -2.11
C TRP A 2 5.61 3.52 -2.91
N ARG A 3 6.79 3.81 -2.35
CA ARG A 3 8.06 3.35 -2.94
C ARG A 3 8.28 1.88 -2.55
N ASN A 4 8.00 1.00 -3.52
CA ASN A 4 8.41 -0.40 -3.66
C ASN A 4 7.99 -1.49 -2.65
N ASN A 5 7.74 -1.22 -1.36
CA ASN A 5 7.62 -2.33 -0.39
C ASN A 5 6.19 -2.74 0.04
N ARG A 6 5.17 -1.89 -0.11
CA ARG A 6 3.80 -2.23 0.35
C ARG A 6 2.96 -2.99 -0.69
N VAL A 7 3.19 -2.80 -2.00
CA VAL A 7 2.44 -3.47 -3.10
C VAL A 7 2.78 -4.96 -3.24
N ARG A 8 3.92 -5.37 -2.71
CA ARG A 8 4.47 -6.73 -2.82
C ARG A 8 3.59 -7.80 -2.14
N TRP A 9 2.76 -7.40 -1.19
CA TRP A 9 1.89 -8.28 -0.40
C TRP A 9 0.51 -8.53 -1.01
N TRP A 10 0.21 -7.89 -2.15
CA TRP A 10 -1.12 -7.85 -2.77
C TRP A 10 -1.33 -9.01 -3.73
N ILE A 11 -0.30 -9.84 -3.94
CA ILE A 11 -0.39 -11.03 -4.78
C ILE A 11 -0.02 -12.22 -3.89
N LYS A 12 -1.06 -12.87 -3.36
CA LYS A 12 -0.98 -14.26 -2.93
C LYS A 12 -1.80 -15.08 -3.93
N PRO A 13 -1.25 -16.17 -4.51
CA PRO A 13 -2.01 -17.03 -5.41
C PRO A 13 -3.33 -17.45 -4.77
N ALA A 14 -4.46 -17.21 -5.45
CA ALA A 14 -5.79 -17.32 -4.86
C ALA A 14 -6.26 -18.76 -4.58
N ARG A 15 -5.46 -19.79 -4.90
CA ARG A 15 -5.61 -21.19 -4.49
C ARG A 15 -4.27 -21.88 -4.70
N MET A 16 -3.92 -22.83 -3.83
CA MET A 16 -2.69 -23.60 -3.90
C MET A 16 -2.75 -24.61 -5.06
N ASN A 17 -2.68 -24.12 -6.29
CA ASN A 17 -2.50 -24.96 -7.48
C ASN A 17 -1.02 -25.39 -7.52
N ARG A 18 -0.70 -26.65 -7.86
CA ARG A 18 0.71 -27.13 -7.94
C ARG A 18 1.56 -26.22 -8.83
N GLN A 19 0.95 -25.66 -9.87
CA GLN A 19 1.55 -24.71 -10.82
C GLN A 19 1.85 -23.31 -10.23
N ALA A 20 1.22 -22.95 -9.10
CA ALA A 20 1.47 -21.68 -8.40
C ALA A 20 2.69 -21.75 -7.47
N LYS A 21 3.18 -22.96 -7.18
CA LYS A 21 4.31 -23.18 -6.27
C LYS A 21 5.59 -22.66 -6.93
N GLY A 22 6.33 -21.81 -6.22
CA GLY A 22 7.58 -21.21 -6.72
C GLY A 22 7.42 -20.03 -7.69
N THR A 23 6.21 -19.69 -8.15
CA THR A 23 6.00 -18.61 -9.14
C THR A 23 5.72 -17.24 -8.53
N ARG A 24 5.64 -17.15 -7.19
CA ARG A 24 5.37 -15.91 -6.43
C ARG A 24 6.24 -14.72 -6.86
N PHE A 25 7.54 -14.94 -7.06
CA PHE A 25 8.47 -13.88 -7.41
C PHE A 25 8.22 -13.35 -8.82
N LEU A 26 7.81 -14.21 -9.75
CA LEU A 26 7.51 -13.82 -11.13
C LEU A 26 6.39 -12.79 -11.20
N TRP A 27 5.33 -12.95 -10.40
CA TRP A 27 4.22 -12.00 -10.30
C TRP A 27 4.59 -10.68 -9.59
N GLN A 28 5.71 -10.63 -8.89
CA GLN A 28 6.13 -9.44 -8.13
C GLN A 28 7.08 -8.53 -8.90
N HIS A 29 7.84 -9.06 -9.87
CA HIS A 29 8.77 -8.27 -10.66
C HIS A 29 8.04 -7.30 -11.59
N SER A 30 8.62 -6.12 -11.78
CA SER A 30 8.20 -5.16 -12.81
C SER A 30 8.84 -5.51 -14.15
N ASP A 31 8.15 -5.22 -15.25
CA ASP A 31 8.60 -5.48 -16.63
C ASP A 31 10.04 -5.05 -16.93
N LYS A 32 10.51 -3.98 -16.29
CA LYS A 32 11.87 -3.45 -16.41
C LYS A 32 13.02 -4.44 -16.10
N TRP A 33 12.74 -5.55 -15.40
CA TRP A 33 13.75 -6.54 -15.00
C TRP A 33 13.39 -7.97 -15.45
N MET A 34 12.49 -8.11 -16.42
CA MET A 34 12.10 -9.41 -16.96
C MET A 34 12.92 -9.78 -18.19
N THR A 35 13.49 -10.98 -18.19
CA THR A 35 14.02 -11.63 -19.38
C THR A 35 12.87 -12.20 -20.23
N GLU A 36 13.10 -12.39 -21.53
CA GLU A 36 12.10 -12.92 -22.48
C GLU A 36 11.49 -14.26 -22.02
N SER A 37 12.33 -15.22 -21.61
CA SER A 37 11.89 -16.50 -21.03
C SER A 37 10.99 -16.35 -19.78
N ARG A 38 11.19 -15.30 -18.98
CA ARG A 38 10.31 -15.01 -17.82
C ARG A 38 8.98 -14.42 -18.26
N GLN A 39 8.96 -13.61 -19.33
CA GLN A 39 7.74 -13.06 -19.89
C GLN A 39 6.87 -14.16 -20.49
N GLU A 40 7.44 -15.08 -21.27
CA GLU A 40 6.73 -16.24 -21.81
C GLU A 40 6.11 -17.10 -20.71
N LYS A 41 6.89 -17.39 -19.67
CA LYS A 41 6.40 -18.14 -18.50
C LYS A 41 5.27 -17.41 -17.78
N LEU A 42 5.33 -16.08 -17.72
CA LEU A 42 4.27 -15.25 -17.13
C LEU A 42 3.00 -15.28 -18.00
N ILE A 43 3.12 -15.20 -19.33
CA ILE A 43 2.00 -15.31 -20.27
C ILE A 43 1.31 -16.67 -20.10
N TRP A 44 2.08 -17.75 -20.08
CA TRP A 44 1.55 -19.10 -19.86
C TRP A 44 0.81 -19.22 -18.52
N LEU A 45 1.41 -18.72 -17.43
CA LEU A 45 0.76 -18.72 -16.10
C LEU A 45 -0.50 -17.86 -16.04
N ARG A 46 -0.57 -16.76 -16.81
CA ARG A 46 -1.76 -15.89 -16.88
C ARG A 46 -2.93 -16.58 -17.54
N ALA A 47 -2.69 -17.43 -18.53
CA ALA A 47 -3.72 -18.25 -19.16
C ALA A 47 -4.29 -19.30 -18.18
N GLN A 48 -3.44 -19.90 -17.35
CA GLN A 48 -3.83 -20.95 -16.41
C GLN A 48 -4.48 -20.42 -15.10
N MET A 49 -4.09 -19.22 -14.65
CA MET A 49 -4.45 -18.70 -13.33
C MET A 49 -5.26 -17.39 -13.41
N LYS A 50 -6.50 -17.47 -13.93
CA LYS A 50 -7.37 -16.32 -14.20
C LYS A 50 -7.54 -15.32 -13.03
N LEU A 51 -7.76 -15.81 -11.81
CA LEU A 51 -7.91 -14.93 -10.63
C LEU A 51 -6.59 -14.24 -10.23
N THR A 52 -5.47 -14.95 -10.33
CA THR A 52 -4.14 -14.40 -10.02
C THR A 52 -3.72 -13.39 -11.08
N SER A 53 -4.02 -13.66 -12.35
CA SER A 53 -3.73 -12.75 -13.45
C SER A 53 -4.59 -11.48 -13.38
N LEU A 54 -5.87 -11.59 -13.01
CA LEU A 54 -6.73 -10.44 -12.76
C LEU A 54 -6.21 -9.58 -11.60
N CYS A 55 -5.80 -10.21 -10.49
CA CYS A 55 -5.19 -9.52 -9.36
C CYS A 55 -3.90 -8.78 -9.75
N TRP A 56 -3.06 -9.42 -10.56
CA TRP A 56 -1.83 -8.80 -11.07
C TRP A 56 -2.14 -7.62 -12.00
N ALA A 57 -3.12 -7.75 -12.90
CA ALA A 57 -3.51 -6.69 -13.82
C ALA A 57 -4.02 -5.45 -13.07
N LEU A 58 -4.89 -5.65 -12.07
CA LEU A 58 -5.38 -4.55 -11.23
C LEU A 58 -4.23 -3.87 -10.45
N LYS A 59 -3.26 -4.65 -9.97
CA LYS A 59 -2.07 -4.10 -9.30
C LYS A 59 -1.23 -3.23 -10.25
N GLU A 60 -0.92 -3.71 -11.44
CA GLU A 60 -0.12 -2.93 -12.39
C GLU A 60 -0.88 -1.68 -12.87
N LEU A 61 -2.20 -1.77 -13.07
CA LEU A 61 -3.05 -0.60 -13.36
C LEU A 61 -2.96 0.45 -12.24
N ALA A 62 -3.05 0.05 -10.97
CA ALA A 62 -2.91 0.98 -9.83
C ALA A 62 -1.54 1.67 -9.81
N LYS A 63 -0.50 0.90 -10.10
CA LYS A 63 0.89 1.38 -10.12
C LYS A 63 1.13 2.35 -11.27
N ASP A 64 0.56 2.08 -12.44
CA ASP A 64 0.59 2.97 -13.59
C ASP A 64 -0.08 4.31 -13.25
N ILE A 65 -1.32 4.30 -12.74
CA ILE A 65 -2.03 5.51 -12.28
C ILE A 65 -1.16 6.30 -11.28
N TRP A 66 -0.56 5.61 -10.31
CA TRP A 66 0.30 6.24 -9.30
C TRP A 66 1.59 6.84 -9.86
N SER A 67 2.16 6.26 -10.92
CA SER A 67 3.43 6.69 -11.50
C SER A 67 3.32 7.91 -12.43
N ARG A 68 2.10 8.22 -12.88
CA ARG A 68 1.82 9.37 -13.76
C ARG A 68 1.92 10.70 -12.98
N PRO A 69 2.29 11.80 -13.65
CA PRO A 69 2.23 13.14 -13.07
C PRO A 69 0.84 13.50 -12.55
N TRP A 70 0.77 14.41 -11.58
CA TRP A 70 -0.50 14.91 -11.06
C TRP A 70 -1.32 15.59 -12.15
N SER A 71 -2.63 15.28 -12.18
CA SER A 71 -3.65 16.04 -12.89
C SER A 71 -5.00 15.81 -12.24
N GLU A 72 -5.97 16.69 -12.48
CA GLU A 72 -7.31 16.59 -11.87
C GLU A 72 -8.04 15.29 -12.28
N GLU A 73 -7.75 14.76 -13.47
CA GLU A 73 -8.32 13.51 -13.97
C GLU A 73 -7.84 12.27 -13.18
N ARG A 74 -6.76 12.37 -12.38
CA ARG A 74 -6.30 11.21 -11.59
C ARG A 74 -7.33 10.74 -10.58
N ARG A 75 -8.22 11.63 -10.11
CA ARG A 75 -9.36 11.23 -9.28
C ARG A 75 -10.26 10.24 -10.04
N ASN A 76 -10.54 10.51 -11.30
CA ASN A 76 -11.41 9.68 -12.14
C ASN A 76 -10.74 8.33 -12.42
N ASP A 77 -9.43 8.32 -12.69
CA ASP A 77 -8.67 7.07 -12.86
C ASP A 77 -8.75 6.17 -11.62
N TRP A 78 -8.55 6.75 -10.43
CA TRP A 78 -8.67 6.01 -9.18
C TRP A 78 -10.10 5.53 -8.92
N GLN A 79 -11.11 6.32 -9.24
CA GLN A 79 -12.51 5.89 -9.12
C GLN A 79 -12.82 4.74 -10.08
N ARG A 80 -12.36 4.80 -11.34
CA ARG A 80 -12.48 3.70 -12.30
C ARG A 80 -11.79 2.45 -11.78
N TRP A 81 -10.57 2.60 -11.26
CA TRP A 81 -9.83 1.50 -10.66
C TRP A 81 -10.57 0.88 -9.47
N LEU A 82 -11.15 1.71 -8.59
CA LEU A 82 -11.94 1.26 -7.45
C LEU A 82 -13.15 0.44 -7.88
N SER A 83 -13.88 0.89 -8.90
CA SER A 83 -15.01 0.15 -9.47
C SER A 83 -14.57 -1.19 -10.05
N LEU A 84 -13.48 -1.22 -10.84
CA LEU A 84 -12.94 -2.46 -11.39
C LEU A 84 -12.51 -3.45 -10.30
N ALA A 85 -11.83 -2.97 -9.26
CA ALA A 85 -11.36 -3.81 -8.16
C ALA A 85 -12.51 -4.30 -7.26
N ALA A 86 -13.52 -3.46 -7.00
CA ALA A 86 -14.71 -3.82 -6.22
C ALA A 86 -15.60 -4.84 -6.94
N ASN A 87 -15.70 -4.75 -8.26
CA ASN A 87 -16.48 -5.68 -9.09
C ASN A 87 -15.70 -6.93 -9.50
N SER A 88 -14.41 -7.02 -9.20
CA SER A 88 -13.60 -8.21 -9.54
C SER A 88 -13.99 -9.43 -8.70
N ASP A 89 -13.84 -10.64 -9.25
CA ASP A 89 -14.07 -11.90 -8.52
C ASP A 89 -12.96 -12.27 -7.52
N VAL A 90 -12.09 -11.32 -7.18
CA VAL A 90 -10.95 -11.53 -6.27
C VAL A 90 -11.27 -10.87 -4.91
N PRO A 91 -11.65 -11.63 -3.86
CA PRO A 91 -12.06 -11.06 -2.57
C PRO A 91 -11.01 -10.14 -1.94
N MET A 92 -9.74 -10.47 -2.11
CA MET A 92 -8.62 -9.64 -1.64
C MET A 92 -8.61 -8.26 -2.32
N MET A 93 -8.91 -8.19 -3.63
CA MET A 93 -8.98 -6.93 -4.37
C MET A 93 -10.18 -6.08 -3.94
N LYS A 94 -11.32 -6.70 -3.60
CA LYS A 94 -12.47 -5.97 -3.04
C LYS A 94 -12.11 -5.29 -1.71
N ASN A 95 -11.40 -5.98 -0.82
CA ASN A 95 -10.97 -5.42 0.47
C ASN A 95 -9.94 -4.29 0.31
N VAL A 96 -9.03 -4.48 -0.64
CA VAL A 96 -8.08 -3.48 -1.08
C VAL A 96 -8.80 -2.24 -1.61
N ALA A 97 -9.81 -2.39 -2.47
CA ALA A 97 -10.59 -1.30 -3.02
C ALA A 97 -11.28 -0.50 -1.91
N LYS A 98 -11.92 -1.20 -0.95
CA LYS A 98 -12.51 -0.55 0.25
C LYS A 98 -11.47 0.28 1.02
N THR A 99 -10.27 -0.25 1.19
CA THR A 99 -9.19 0.43 1.94
C THR A 99 -8.68 1.67 1.21
N ILE A 100 -8.46 1.56 -0.10
CA ILE A 100 -8.02 2.68 -0.95
C ILE A 100 -9.11 3.74 -1.05
N GLY A 101 -10.37 3.34 -1.24
CA GLY A 101 -11.51 4.27 -1.30
C GLY A 101 -11.60 5.13 -0.04
N LYS A 102 -11.49 4.53 1.15
CA LYS A 102 -11.46 5.26 2.43
C LYS A 102 -10.29 6.26 2.55
N ARG A 103 -9.20 6.04 1.82
CA ARG A 103 -7.97 6.85 1.90
C ARG A 103 -7.69 7.63 0.60
N LEU A 104 -8.64 7.67 -0.32
CA LEU A 104 -8.44 8.20 -1.67
C LEU A 104 -8.00 9.67 -1.63
N TYR A 105 -8.62 10.46 -0.75
CA TYR A 105 -8.23 11.86 -0.54
C TYR A 105 -6.74 12.00 -0.19
N GLY A 106 -6.24 11.20 0.75
CA GLY A 106 -4.83 11.21 1.13
C GLY A 106 -3.91 10.78 -0.01
N ILE A 107 -4.32 9.78 -0.80
CA ILE A 107 -3.58 9.33 -1.99
C ILE A 107 -3.46 10.46 -3.02
N LEU A 108 -4.57 11.11 -3.37
CA LEU A 108 -4.57 12.23 -4.31
C LEU A 108 -3.74 13.40 -3.80
N ASN A 109 -3.87 13.75 -2.52
CA ASN A 109 -3.10 14.82 -1.91
C ASN A 109 -1.58 14.54 -1.96
N THR A 110 -1.19 13.28 -1.74
CA THR A 110 0.21 12.87 -1.84
C THR A 110 0.73 12.89 -3.28
N MET A 111 -0.12 12.61 -4.27
CA MET A 111 0.26 12.74 -5.69
C MET A 111 0.41 14.22 -6.09
N ARG A 112 -0.51 15.08 -5.64
CA ARG A 112 -0.52 16.51 -5.94
C ARG A 112 0.67 17.26 -5.34
N HIS A 113 0.95 17.03 -4.07
CA HIS A 113 1.94 17.81 -3.33
C HIS A 113 3.25 17.06 -3.06
N GLY A 114 3.34 15.78 -3.42
CA GLY A 114 4.50 14.94 -3.11
C GLY A 114 4.73 14.71 -1.61
N VAL A 115 3.79 15.13 -0.76
CA VAL A 115 3.98 15.09 0.70
C VAL A 115 4.07 13.64 1.16
N SER A 116 5.21 13.29 1.75
CA SER A 116 5.40 11.96 2.29
C SER A 116 4.82 11.89 3.72
N ASN A 117 4.16 10.78 4.05
CA ASN A 117 3.78 10.46 5.43
C ASN A 117 5.00 10.20 6.35
N GLY A 118 6.23 10.38 5.85
CA GLY A 118 7.46 10.03 6.57
C GLY A 118 7.62 10.80 7.87
N ASN A 119 7.29 12.10 7.90
CA ASN A 119 7.39 12.90 9.12
C ASN A 119 6.39 12.43 10.19
N ALA A 120 5.16 12.08 9.78
CA ALA A 120 4.16 11.52 10.69
C ALA A 120 4.52 10.11 11.14
N GLU A 121 5.08 9.25 10.27
CA GLU A 121 5.57 7.92 10.62
C GLU A 121 6.76 8.00 11.60
N ALA A 122 7.67 8.96 11.41
CA ALA A 122 8.79 9.22 12.31
C ALA A 122 8.30 9.70 13.68
N LEU A 123 7.33 10.62 13.71
CA LEU A 123 6.72 11.07 14.96
C LEU A 123 5.99 9.93 15.70
N ASN A 124 5.20 9.13 14.99
CA ASN A 124 4.52 7.97 15.55
C ASN A 124 5.51 6.95 16.13
N SER A 125 6.65 6.76 15.47
CA SER A 125 7.73 5.89 15.97
C SER A 125 8.35 6.44 17.26
N LYS A 126 8.59 7.76 17.34
CA LYS A 126 9.07 8.43 18.56
C LYS A 126 8.07 8.29 19.71
N ILE A 127 6.79 8.53 19.47
CA ILE A 127 5.71 8.36 20.47
C ILE A 127 5.62 6.91 20.95
N ARG A 128 5.72 5.93 20.04
CA ARG A 128 5.75 4.51 20.41
C ARG A 128 6.97 4.19 21.26
N LEU A 129 8.14 4.71 20.92
CA LEU A 129 9.38 4.49 21.67
C LEU A 129 9.27 5.06 23.09
N LEU A 130 8.67 6.24 23.24
CA LEU A 130 8.41 6.84 24.56
C LEU A 130 7.58 5.89 25.44
N ARG A 131 6.51 5.31 24.90
CA ARG A 131 5.68 4.33 25.62
C ARG A 131 6.47 3.10 26.04
N ILE A 132 7.36 2.60 25.18
CA ILE A 132 8.21 1.44 25.47
C ILE A 132 9.22 1.76 26.57
N LYS A 133 9.91 2.92 26.48
CA LYS A 133 10.89 3.36 27.49
C LYS A 133 10.25 3.54 28.87
N ALA A 134 9.02 4.06 28.91
CA ALA A 134 8.27 4.20 30.15
C ALA A 134 7.72 2.87 30.71
N LYS A 135 7.91 1.74 30.00
CA LYS A 135 7.31 0.43 30.31
C LYS A 135 5.77 0.50 30.43
N GLY A 136 5.15 1.35 29.63
CA GLY A 136 3.72 1.61 29.64
C GLY A 136 3.32 2.75 30.59
N TYR A 137 2.19 3.38 30.29
CA TYR A 137 1.61 4.42 31.12
C TYR A 137 0.34 3.89 31.77
N ARG A 138 0.20 4.10 33.08
CA ARG A 138 -0.97 3.66 33.86
C ARG A 138 -2.24 4.45 33.54
N ASN A 139 -2.11 5.68 33.01
CA ASN A 139 -3.21 6.56 32.63
C ASN A 139 -2.91 7.23 31.27
N ARG A 140 -3.94 7.33 30.42
CA ARG A 140 -3.89 8.03 29.12
C ARG A 140 -3.51 9.51 29.24
N GLU A 141 -3.96 10.21 30.27
CA GLU A 141 -3.62 11.63 30.48
C GLU A 141 -2.13 11.81 30.75
N ARG A 142 -1.52 10.93 31.54
CA ARG A 142 -0.07 10.92 31.77
C ARG A 142 0.72 10.62 30.50
N PHE A 143 0.19 9.77 29.62
CA PHE A 143 0.79 9.51 28.33
C PHE A 143 0.73 10.74 27.41
N LYS A 144 -0.43 11.41 27.33
CA LYS A 144 -0.59 12.66 26.57
C LYS A 144 0.39 13.72 27.06
N LEU A 145 0.47 13.92 28.39
CA LEU A 145 1.42 14.86 29.01
C LEU A 145 2.86 14.52 28.65
N GLY A 146 3.26 13.25 28.72
CA GLY A 146 4.60 12.81 28.33
C GLY A 146 4.90 13.05 26.84
N VAL A 147 3.94 12.78 25.95
CA VAL A 147 4.08 13.08 24.51
C VAL A 147 4.23 14.58 24.28
N MET A 148 3.41 15.38 24.96
CA MET A 148 3.42 16.84 24.89
C MET A 148 4.73 17.44 25.44
N PHE A 149 5.24 16.90 26.53
CA PHE A 149 6.52 17.30 27.11
C PHE A 149 7.70 17.01 26.18
N HIS A 150 7.78 15.79 25.64
CA HIS A 150 8.94 15.39 24.83
C HIS A 150 8.88 15.87 23.38
N TYR A 151 7.68 16.06 22.82
CA TYR A 151 7.49 16.31 21.39
C TYR A 151 6.55 17.47 21.05
N GLY A 152 5.85 18.04 22.04
CA GLY A 152 4.83 19.09 21.84
C GLY A 152 5.35 20.53 22.00
N LYS A 153 6.64 20.73 22.27
CA LYS A 153 7.25 22.06 22.54
C LYS A 153 6.50 22.86 23.63
N LEU A 154 5.86 22.17 24.58
CA LEU A 154 5.19 22.84 25.69
C LEU A 154 6.25 23.44 26.61
N ASN A 155 6.16 24.75 26.82
CA ASN A 155 7.04 25.48 27.72
C ASN A 155 6.67 25.05 29.15
N MET A 156 7.55 24.31 29.82
CA MET A 156 7.36 23.87 31.21
C MET A 156 7.95 24.88 32.22
N ALA A 157 8.20 26.11 31.78
CA ALA A 157 8.49 27.21 32.68
C ALA A 157 7.20 27.54 33.45
N PHE A 158 7.10 27.01 34.66
CA PHE A 158 6.33 27.60 35.75
C PHE A 158 7.23 28.60 36.48
#